data_AF-A0A151B410-F1
#
_entry.id   AF-A0A151B410-F1
#
_cell.length_a   1.000
_cell.length_b   1.000
_cell.length_c   1.000
_cell.angle_alpha   90.00
_cell.angle_beta   90.00
_cell.angle_gamma   90.00
#
_symmetry.space_group_name_H-M   'P 1'
#
loop_
_entity.id
_entity.type
_entity.pdbx_description
1 polymer ?
#
loop_
_entity_poly.entity_id
_entity_poly.type
_entity_poly.pdbx_seq_one_letter_code
_entity_poly.pdbx_strand_id
1 'polypeptide(L)'
;MKKSLLDSFNYAFEGIIKAIIEERNMKIHVTITIAVLIVCFFCDLSKIEILIVGITISLVLITEMINTALEDALDAYFSEYNNYVKNAKDIAAGAVLISVINSIIVGYIIFSDKLKPIAYNVLEKIKNSNSHIVFLILIIVISITLILKILNGKGTPFMGGMPSGHSAVAFSIATSIAYLTRTPSGIILGFVLAIIVAQSRVDSKTHSIFEVILGGLLGSLITILIFQLLL
;
A
#
# COMPACT_ATOMS: atom_id res chain seq x y z
N MET A 1 -33.36 1.94 43.18
CA MET A 1 -33.71 3.20 42.50
C MET A 1 -34.26 2.88 41.11
N LYS A 2 -35.39 3.45 40.71
CA LYS A 2 -35.88 3.35 39.32
C LYS A 2 -34.92 4.15 38.44
N LYS A 3 -34.22 3.48 37.53
CA LYS A 3 -33.33 4.12 36.56
C LYS A 3 -34.16 5.04 35.65
N SER A 4 -33.71 6.26 35.44
CA SER A 4 -34.35 7.16 34.48
C SER A 4 -33.95 6.74 33.06
N LEU A 5 -34.75 7.13 32.05
CA LEU A 5 -34.39 6.88 30.65
C LEU A 5 -33.04 7.52 30.28
N LEU A 6 -32.74 8.69 30.86
CA LEU A 6 -31.47 9.39 30.66
C LEU A 6 -30.28 8.57 31.17
N ASP A 7 -30.43 7.90 32.32
CA ASP A 7 -29.37 7.05 32.87
C ASP A 7 -29.06 5.88 31.93
N SER A 8 -30.09 5.27 31.33
CA SER A 8 -29.91 4.17 30.36
C SER A 8 -29.16 4.62 29.09
N PHE A 9 -29.43 5.83 28.58
CA PHE A 9 -28.66 6.38 27.46
C PHE A 9 -27.22 6.66 27.85
N ASN A 10 -26.97 7.24 29.03
CA ASN A 10 -25.62 7.50 29.50
C ASN A 10 -24.80 6.21 29.61
N TYR A 11 -25.36 5.14 30.18
CA TYR A 11 -24.66 3.84 30.24
C TYR A 11 -24.35 3.26 28.86
N ALA A 12 -25.26 3.42 27.89
CA ALA A 12 -25.00 2.96 26.52
C ALA A 12 -23.86 3.75 25.87
N PHE A 13 -23.82 5.08 26.05
CA PHE A 13 -22.72 5.91 25.55
C PHE A 13 -21.39 5.59 26.23
N GLU A 14 -21.37 5.40 27.54
CA GLU A 14 -20.19 4.97 28.28
C GLU A 14 -19.66 3.63 27.75
N GLY A 15 -20.56 2.67 27.46
CA GLY A 15 -20.19 1.39 26.86
C GLY A 15 -19.53 1.52 25.49
N ILE A 16 -20.07 2.39 24.61
CA ILE A 16 -19.47 2.67 23.30
C ILE A 16 -18.09 3.31 23.47
N ILE A 17 -17.97 4.33 24.33
CA ILE A 17 -16.70 5.02 24.58
C ILE A 17 -15.65 4.05 25.13
N LYS A 18 -16.03 3.21 26.10
CA LYS A 18 -15.15 2.18 26.67
C LYS A 18 -14.62 1.25 25.58
N ALA A 19 -15.50 0.69 24.75
CA ALA A 19 -15.11 -0.19 23.65
C ALA A 19 -14.13 0.51 22.68
N ILE A 20 -14.36 1.79 22.34
CA ILE A 20 -13.47 2.55 21.45
C ILE A 20 -12.10 2.81 22.10
N ILE A 21 -12.05 3.06 23.41
CA ILE A 21 -10.78 3.42 24.09
C ILE A 21 -9.96 2.18 24.43
N GLU A 22 -10.58 1.07 24.82
CA GLU A 22 -9.87 -0.11 25.30
C GLU A 22 -9.52 -1.05 24.14
N GLU A 23 -10.45 -1.29 23.21
CA GLU A 23 -10.27 -2.29 22.17
C GLU A 23 -9.54 -1.78 20.94
N ARG A 24 -8.44 -2.45 20.61
CA ARG A 24 -7.63 -2.12 19.42
C ARG A 24 -8.42 -2.28 18.13
N ASN A 25 -9.18 -3.37 18.00
CA ASN A 25 -9.94 -3.67 16.80
C ASN A 25 -11.08 -2.64 16.61
N MET A 26 -11.78 -2.27 17.69
CA MET A 26 -12.77 -1.19 17.66
C MET A 26 -12.18 0.15 17.18
N LYS A 27 -10.98 0.55 17.65
CA LYS A 27 -10.29 1.75 17.14
C LYS A 27 -10.04 1.70 15.64
N ILE A 28 -9.62 0.53 15.13
CA ILE A 28 -9.39 0.32 13.70
C ILE A 28 -10.71 0.46 12.94
N HIS A 29 -11.78 -0.20 13.38
CA HIS A 29 -13.10 -0.12 12.74
C HIS A 29 -13.66 1.30 12.72
N VAL A 30 -13.54 2.07 13.81
CA VAL A 30 -13.97 3.46 13.87
C VAL A 30 -13.12 4.36 12.96
N THR A 31 -11.81 4.17 12.94
CA THR A 31 -10.91 4.95 12.06
C THR A 31 -11.25 4.71 10.58
N ILE A 32 -11.45 3.45 10.19
CA ILE A 32 -11.85 3.08 8.83
C ILE A 32 -13.25 3.64 8.52
N THR A 33 -14.19 3.55 9.46
CA THR A 33 -15.53 4.12 9.33
C THR A 33 -15.47 5.61 9.00
N ILE A 34 -14.68 6.40 9.74
CA ILE A 34 -14.51 7.83 9.48
C ILE A 34 -13.93 8.06 8.09
N ALA A 35 -12.91 7.30 7.68
CA ALA A 35 -12.33 7.42 6.35
C ALA A 35 -13.35 7.10 5.25
N VAL A 36 -14.16 6.05 5.40
CA VAL A 36 -15.22 5.68 4.46
C VAL A 36 -16.29 6.76 4.39
N LEU A 37 -16.72 7.33 5.52
CA LEU A 37 -17.70 8.42 5.52
C LEU A 37 -17.19 9.68 4.82
N ILE A 38 -15.89 9.99 4.94
CA ILE A 38 -15.25 11.08 4.19
C ILE A 38 -15.30 10.77 2.68
N VAL A 39 -14.95 9.54 2.27
CA VAL A 39 -15.05 9.13 0.85
C VAL A 39 -16.49 9.20 0.36
N CYS A 40 -17.47 8.79 1.18
CA CYS A 40 -18.89 8.92 0.87
C CYS A 40 -19.30 10.37 0.63
N PHE A 41 -18.75 11.32 1.40
CA PHE A 41 -19.06 12.73 1.21
C PHE A 41 -18.58 13.26 -0.16
N PHE A 42 -17.47 12.74 -0.68
CA PHE A 42 -16.91 13.13 -1.98
C PHE A 42 -17.47 12.33 -3.17
N CYS A 43 -18.10 11.18 -2.92
CA CYS A 43 -18.75 10.38 -3.94
C CYS A 43 -20.23 10.77 -4.02
N ASP A 44 -20.73 11.09 -5.22
CA ASP A 44 -22.16 11.37 -5.45
C ASP A 44 -23.00 10.08 -5.30
N LEU A 45 -23.21 9.65 -4.07
CA LEU A 45 -24.00 8.49 -3.67
C LEU A 45 -25.48 8.86 -3.61
N SER A 46 -26.32 7.98 -4.13
CA SER A 46 -27.76 8.03 -3.96
C SER A 46 -28.15 7.77 -2.51
N LYS A 47 -29.37 8.18 -2.14
CA LYS A 47 -29.92 7.98 -0.79
C LYS A 47 -29.92 6.50 -0.38
N ILE A 48 -30.18 5.59 -1.33
CA ILE A 48 -30.19 4.15 -1.08
C ILE A 48 -28.78 3.64 -0.79
N GLU A 49 -27.78 4.06 -1.57
CA GLU A 49 -26.38 3.68 -1.36
C GLU A 49 -25.88 4.16 0.01
N ILE A 50 -26.20 5.38 0.42
CA ILE A 50 -25.84 5.93 1.75
C ILE A 50 -26.46 5.07 2.87
N LEU A 51 -27.74 4.70 2.75
CA LEU A 51 -28.41 3.83 3.72
C LEU A 51 -27.74 2.45 3.82
N ILE A 52 -27.41 1.84 2.68
CA ILE A 52 -26.73 0.54 2.63
C ILE A 52 -25.34 0.63 3.29
N VAL A 53 -24.56 1.67 2.99
CA VAL A 53 -23.25 1.89 3.63
C VAL A 53 -23.41 2.07 5.14
N GLY A 54 -24.38 2.88 5.58
CA GLY A 54 -24.67 3.10 7.00
C GLY A 54 -25.03 1.82 7.75
N ILE A 55 -25.92 0.99 7.18
CA ILE A 55 -26.29 -0.31 7.76
C ILE A 55 -25.08 -1.24 7.83
N THR A 56 -24.29 -1.26 6.77
CA THR A 56 -23.10 -2.13 6.65
C THR A 56 -22.04 -1.78 7.69
N ILE A 57 -21.73 -0.50 7.85
CA ILE A 57 -20.81 -0.01 8.88
C ILE A 57 -21.36 -0.34 10.28
N SER A 58 -22.64 -0.08 10.50
CA SER A 58 -23.28 -0.35 11.79
C SER A 58 -23.19 -1.84 12.17
N LEU A 59 -23.36 -2.75 11.20
CA LEU A 59 -23.24 -4.18 11.43
C LEU A 59 -21.84 -4.59 11.92
N VAL A 60 -20.78 -4.01 11.33
CA VAL A 60 -19.40 -4.27 11.77
C VAL A 60 -19.18 -3.78 13.20
N LEU A 61 -19.62 -2.57 13.52
CA LEU A 61 -19.46 -2.01 14.88
C LEU A 61 -20.27 -2.78 15.91
N ILE A 62 -21.50 -3.19 15.59
CA ILE A 62 -22.36 -3.98 16.47
C ILE A 62 -21.73 -5.35 16.75
N THR A 63 -21.26 -6.04 15.72
CA THR A 63 -20.64 -7.37 15.90
C THR A 63 -19.35 -7.29 16.70
N GLU A 64 -18.53 -6.26 16.48
CA GLU A 64 -17.33 -6.02 17.28
C GLU A 64 -17.68 -5.72 18.75
N MET A 65 -18.69 -4.88 19.02
CA MET A 65 -19.15 -4.62 20.39
C MET A 65 -19.66 -5.88 21.09
N ILE A 66 -20.37 -6.75 20.37
CA ILE A 66 -20.83 -8.03 20.91
C ILE A 66 -19.64 -8.94 21.20
N ASN A 67 -18.63 -8.98 20.32
CA ASN A 67 -17.40 -9.74 20.55
C ASN A 67 -16.70 -9.28 21.84
N THR A 68 -16.45 -7.99 21.99
CA THR A 68 -15.84 -7.41 23.19
C THR A 68 -16.64 -7.71 24.45
N ALA A 69 -17.97 -7.53 24.41
CA ALA A 69 -18.81 -7.79 25.57
C ALA A 69 -18.78 -9.27 25.98
N LEU A 70 -18.70 -10.18 25.01
CA LEU A 70 -18.60 -11.62 25.24
C LEU A 70 -17.21 -11.99 25.79
N GLU A 71 -16.14 -11.39 25.29
CA GLU A 71 -14.79 -11.56 25.83
C GLU A 71 -14.70 -11.09 27.28
N ASP A 72 -15.15 -9.85 27.57
CA ASP A 72 -15.19 -9.27 28.92
C ASP A 72 -15.97 -10.18 29.89
N ALA A 73 -17.13 -10.68 29.46
CA ALA A 73 -17.98 -11.55 30.29
C ALA A 73 -17.33 -12.90 30.59
N LEU A 74 -16.64 -13.50 29.62
CA LEU A 74 -15.96 -14.78 29.80
C LEU A 74 -14.68 -14.63 30.63
N ASP A 75 -13.91 -13.57 30.43
CA ASP A 75 -12.68 -13.31 31.18
C ASP A 75 -12.95 -12.93 32.64
N ALA A 76 -14.11 -12.35 32.93
CA ALA A 76 -14.55 -12.10 34.30
C ALA A 76 -14.85 -13.40 35.09
N TYR A 77 -15.23 -14.49 34.42
CA TYR A 77 -15.65 -15.73 35.07
C TYR A 77 -14.59 -16.84 35.02
N PHE A 78 -13.80 -16.91 33.94
CA PHE A 78 -12.81 -17.96 33.72
C PHE A 78 -11.39 -17.41 33.80
N SER A 79 -10.69 -17.72 34.89
CA SER A 79 -9.28 -17.34 35.09
C SER A 79 -8.29 -18.37 34.51
N GLU A 80 -8.73 -19.60 34.29
CA GLU A 80 -7.93 -20.69 33.71
C GLU A 80 -8.37 -21.02 32.29
N TYR A 81 -7.43 -21.55 31.51
CA TYR A 81 -7.69 -21.92 30.12
C TYR A 81 -8.81 -22.99 30.02
N ASN A 82 -9.84 -22.66 29.25
CA ASN A 82 -10.99 -23.54 29.01
C ASN A 82 -11.29 -23.62 27.50
N ASN A 83 -11.35 -24.84 26.97
CA ASN A 83 -11.63 -25.06 25.54
C ASN A 83 -12.99 -24.51 25.09
N TYR A 84 -14.01 -24.53 25.94
CA TYR A 84 -15.32 -23.96 25.59
C TYR A 84 -15.28 -22.43 25.49
N VAL A 85 -14.54 -21.78 26.39
CA VAL A 85 -14.32 -20.32 26.36
C VAL A 85 -13.56 -19.93 25.10
N LYS A 86 -12.48 -20.65 24.79
CA LYS A 86 -11.74 -20.44 23.55
C LYS A 86 -12.64 -20.56 22.32
N ASN A 87 -13.43 -21.63 22.23
CA ASN A 87 -14.34 -21.82 21.10
C ASN A 87 -15.39 -20.69 21.00
N ALA A 88 -15.93 -20.21 22.12
CA ALA A 88 -16.88 -19.11 22.12
C ALA A 88 -16.25 -17.81 21.60
N LYS A 89 -15.02 -17.48 22.03
CA LYS A 89 -14.25 -16.34 21.53
C LYS A 89 -13.94 -16.48 20.04
N ASP A 90 -13.49 -17.65 19.60
CA ASP A 90 -13.18 -17.92 18.19
C ASP A 90 -14.44 -17.75 17.30
N ILE A 91 -15.61 -18.18 17.76
CA ILE A 91 -16.88 -17.99 17.05
C ILE A 91 -17.29 -16.52 17.00
N ALA A 92 -17.16 -15.79 18.11
CA ALA A 92 -17.48 -14.37 18.18
C ALA A 92 -16.58 -13.54 17.24
N ALA A 93 -15.28 -13.80 17.25
CA ALA A 93 -14.33 -13.21 16.30
C ALA A 93 -14.66 -13.60 14.84
N GLY A 94 -15.11 -14.84 14.62
CA GLY A 94 -15.61 -15.30 13.32
C GLY A 94 -16.82 -14.50 12.81
N ALA A 95 -17.74 -14.11 13.70
CA ALA A 95 -18.89 -13.28 13.35
C ALA A 95 -18.45 -11.86 12.91
N VAL A 96 -17.47 -11.27 13.61
CA VAL A 96 -16.85 -10.00 13.21
C VAL A 96 -16.25 -10.14 11.81
N LEU A 97 -15.46 -11.20 11.56
CA LEU A 97 -14.83 -11.44 10.27
C LEU A 97 -15.86 -11.51 9.12
N ILE A 98 -16.97 -12.22 9.33
CA ILE A 98 -18.06 -12.30 8.34
C ILE A 98 -18.64 -10.90 8.06
N SER A 99 -18.87 -10.08 9.09
CA SER A 99 -19.38 -8.72 8.93
C SER A 99 -18.41 -7.84 8.13
N VAL A 100 -17.10 -7.98 8.37
CA VAL A 100 -16.05 -7.24 7.67
C VAL A 100 -15.98 -7.65 6.20
N ILE A 101 -16.03 -8.95 5.90
CA ILE A 101 -16.07 -9.45 4.52
C ILE A 101 -17.30 -8.89 3.79
N ASN A 102 -18.47 -8.93 4.43
CA ASN A 102 -19.68 -8.31 3.88
C ASN A 102 -19.47 -6.82 3.60
N SER A 103 -18.83 -6.08 4.51
CA SER A 103 -18.57 -4.66 4.32
C SER A 103 -17.66 -4.36 3.13
N ILE A 104 -16.66 -5.21 2.89
CA ILE A 104 -15.76 -5.10 1.74
C ILE A 104 -16.52 -5.34 0.44
N ILE A 105 -17.37 -6.38 0.39
CA ILE A 105 -18.16 -6.73 -0.80
C ILE A 105 -19.13 -5.59 -1.14
N VAL A 106 -19.89 -5.10 -0.15
CA VAL A 106 -20.83 -3.99 -0.34
C VAL A 106 -20.11 -2.72 -0.75
N GLY A 107 -18.99 -2.40 -0.08
CA GLY A 107 -18.15 -1.25 -0.44
C GLY A 107 -17.65 -1.35 -1.88
N TYR A 108 -17.15 -2.50 -2.30
CA TYR A 108 -16.71 -2.72 -3.68
C TYR A 108 -17.83 -2.46 -4.69
N ILE A 109 -19.02 -3.03 -4.47
CA ILE A 109 -20.16 -2.87 -5.39
C ILE A 109 -20.52 -1.38 -5.53
N ILE A 110 -20.68 -0.68 -4.41
CA ILE A 110 -21.12 0.73 -4.41
C ILE A 110 -20.04 1.67 -4.96
N PHE A 111 -18.80 1.53 -4.50
CA PHE A 111 -17.73 2.47 -4.86
C PHE A 111 -17.10 2.16 -6.22
N SER A 112 -17.20 0.93 -6.75
CA SER A 112 -16.58 0.59 -8.03
C SER A 112 -17.08 1.47 -9.17
N ASP A 113 -18.39 1.73 -9.26
CA ASP A 113 -18.95 2.56 -10.33
C ASP A 113 -18.65 4.05 -10.14
N LYS A 114 -18.55 4.51 -8.88
CA LYS A 114 -18.26 5.91 -8.55
C LYS A 114 -16.77 6.25 -8.72
N LEU A 115 -15.88 5.31 -8.44
CA LEU A 115 -14.43 5.50 -8.51
C LEU A 115 -13.86 5.24 -9.91
N LYS A 116 -14.52 4.44 -10.76
CA LYS A 116 -14.11 4.21 -12.17
C LYS A 116 -13.77 5.51 -12.91
N PRO A 117 -14.64 6.53 -13.02
CA PRO A 117 -14.33 7.74 -13.79
C PRO A 117 -13.13 8.51 -13.21
N ILE A 118 -13.00 8.57 -11.87
CA ILE A 118 -11.84 9.19 -11.21
C ILE A 118 -10.57 8.40 -11.53
N ALA A 119 -10.62 7.07 -11.40
CA ALA A 119 -9.51 6.18 -11.70
C ALA A 119 -9.11 6.26 -13.19
N TYR A 120 -10.06 6.29 -14.13
CA TYR A 120 -9.78 6.47 -15.55
C TYR A 120 -9.17 7.83 -15.85
N ASN A 121 -9.67 8.91 -15.24
CA ASN A 121 -9.10 10.25 -15.43
C ASN A 121 -7.68 10.36 -14.85
N VAL A 122 -7.44 9.75 -13.69
CA VAL A 122 -6.11 9.65 -13.09
C VAL A 122 -5.21 8.76 -13.96
N LEU A 123 -5.68 7.61 -14.44
CA LEU A 123 -4.94 6.69 -15.30
C LEU A 123 -4.65 7.29 -16.68
N GLU A 124 -5.55 8.06 -17.27
CA GLU A 124 -5.34 8.80 -18.53
C GLU A 124 -4.29 9.90 -18.32
N LYS A 125 -4.38 10.64 -17.21
CA LYS A 125 -3.41 11.68 -16.84
C LYS A 125 -2.03 11.09 -16.51
N ILE A 126 -2.00 9.86 -16.02
CA ILE A 126 -0.81 9.03 -15.80
C ILE A 126 -0.27 8.48 -17.13
N LYS A 127 -1.11 7.88 -17.96
CA LYS A 127 -0.71 7.23 -19.22
C LYS A 127 -0.19 8.24 -20.24
N ASN A 128 -0.73 9.47 -20.24
CA ASN A 128 -0.31 10.56 -21.12
C ASN A 128 0.79 11.44 -20.53
N SER A 129 1.34 11.09 -19.36
CA SER A 129 2.45 11.78 -18.74
C SER A 129 3.77 11.06 -19.03
N ASN A 130 4.70 11.75 -19.69
CA ASN A 130 6.03 11.24 -20.08
C ASN A 130 6.87 10.76 -18.86
N SER A 131 6.48 11.12 -17.62
CA SER A 131 7.19 10.70 -16.41
C SER A 131 6.95 9.23 -16.04
N HIS A 132 5.84 8.60 -16.44
CA HIS A 132 5.54 7.21 -16.05
C HIS A 132 6.36 6.17 -16.81
N ILE A 133 6.73 6.49 -18.04
CA ILE A 133 7.66 5.66 -18.82
C ILE A 133 9.01 5.58 -18.09
N VAL A 134 9.49 6.68 -17.51
CA VAL A 134 10.72 6.67 -16.70
C VAL A 134 10.59 5.81 -15.45
N PHE A 135 9.51 5.95 -14.69
CA PHE A 135 9.30 5.10 -13.49
C PHE A 135 9.22 3.62 -13.85
N LEU A 136 8.52 3.26 -14.92
CA LEU A 136 8.44 1.88 -15.41
C LEU A 136 9.82 1.35 -15.84
N ILE A 137 10.58 2.15 -16.60
CA ILE A 137 11.95 1.81 -17.01
C ILE A 137 12.84 1.56 -15.79
N LEU A 138 12.79 2.43 -14.77
CA LEU A 138 13.59 2.27 -13.57
C LEU A 138 13.22 1.01 -12.79
N ILE A 139 11.92 0.69 -12.65
CA ILE A 139 11.46 -0.56 -12.00
C ILE A 139 11.97 -1.78 -12.78
N ILE A 140 11.91 -1.76 -14.11
CA ILE A 140 12.37 -2.85 -14.96
C ILE A 140 13.90 -3.02 -14.87
N VAL A 141 14.67 -1.93 -14.96
CA VAL A 141 16.13 -1.95 -14.84
C VAL A 141 16.56 -2.46 -13.45
N ILE A 142 15.91 -2.01 -12.37
CA ILE A 142 16.18 -2.51 -11.02
C ILE A 142 15.85 -4.00 -10.91
N SER A 143 14.71 -4.45 -11.44
CA SER A 143 14.32 -5.86 -11.39
C SER A 143 15.28 -6.76 -12.18
N ILE A 144 15.65 -6.37 -13.40
CA ILE A 144 16.57 -7.13 -14.25
C ILE A 144 17.97 -7.18 -13.64
N THR A 145 18.46 -6.06 -13.10
CA THR A 145 19.77 -6.03 -12.44
C THR A 145 19.82 -6.91 -11.21
N LEU A 146 18.75 -6.96 -10.41
CA LEU A 146 18.63 -7.87 -9.28
C LEU A 146 18.58 -9.33 -9.72
N ILE A 147 17.82 -9.67 -10.76
CA ILE A 147 17.74 -11.04 -11.29
C ILE A 147 19.11 -11.51 -11.79
N LEU A 148 19.80 -10.72 -12.63
CA LEU A 148 21.13 -11.07 -13.14
C LEU A 148 22.15 -11.23 -12.03
N LYS A 149 22.05 -10.41 -10.98
CA LYS A 149 22.90 -10.49 -9.81
C LYS A 149 22.66 -11.78 -9.01
N ILE A 150 21.41 -12.21 -8.88
CA ILE A 150 21.05 -13.51 -8.27
C ILE A 150 21.61 -14.67 -9.08
N LEU A 151 21.48 -14.62 -10.42
CA LEU A 151 21.96 -15.68 -11.32
C LEU A 151 23.49 -15.82 -11.31
N ASN A 152 24.23 -14.72 -11.16
CA ASN A 152 25.69 -14.73 -11.18
C ASN A 152 26.33 -15.12 -9.83
N GLY A 153 25.54 -15.30 -8.77
CA GLY A 153 25.96 -15.95 -7.51
C GLY A 153 27.10 -15.28 -6.73
N LYS A 154 27.45 -14.02 -7.02
CA LYS A 154 28.52 -13.28 -6.33
C LYS A 154 27.96 -12.05 -5.60
N GLY A 155 28.31 -11.89 -4.32
CA GLY A 155 27.96 -10.74 -3.48
C GLY A 155 26.58 -10.83 -2.81
N THR A 156 26.20 -9.79 -2.05
CA THR A 156 24.85 -9.62 -1.46
C THR A 156 24.03 -8.66 -2.34
N PRO A 157 22.68 -8.68 -2.29
CA PRO A 157 21.83 -7.83 -3.15
C PRO A 157 22.20 -6.34 -3.13
N PHE A 158 22.76 -5.84 -2.02
CA PHE A 158 23.14 -4.43 -1.86
C PHE A 158 24.66 -4.16 -1.79
N MET A 159 25.52 -5.18 -1.73
CA MET A 159 26.99 -5.01 -1.74
C MET A 159 27.69 -6.04 -2.65
N GLY A 160 28.42 -5.55 -3.66
CA GLY A 160 29.16 -6.38 -4.62
C GLY A 160 28.25 -7.09 -5.63
N GLY A 161 28.82 -7.88 -6.53
CA GLY A 161 28.09 -8.68 -7.55
C GLY A 161 28.05 -8.09 -8.95
N MET A 162 27.68 -8.92 -9.93
CA MET A 162 27.69 -8.57 -11.36
C MET A 162 26.27 -8.63 -11.92
N PRO A 163 25.78 -7.58 -12.63
CA PRO A 163 26.40 -6.27 -12.87
C PRO A 163 26.17 -5.26 -11.72
N SER A 164 26.85 -4.10 -11.77
CA SER A 164 26.65 -3.01 -10.78
C SER A 164 25.25 -2.39 -10.93
N GLY A 165 24.38 -2.61 -9.93
CA GLY A 165 23.02 -2.07 -9.90
C GLY A 165 22.97 -0.54 -9.82
N HIS A 166 23.85 0.09 -9.02
CA HIS A 166 23.92 1.55 -8.92
C HIS A 166 24.35 2.19 -10.25
N SER A 167 25.29 1.57 -10.96
CA SER A 167 25.71 2.02 -12.29
C SER A 167 24.59 1.84 -13.31
N ALA A 168 23.86 0.73 -13.28
CA ALA A 168 22.73 0.49 -14.18
C ALA A 168 21.59 1.50 -13.98
N VAL A 169 21.23 1.80 -12.73
CA VAL A 169 20.21 2.80 -12.43
C VAL A 169 20.68 4.20 -12.85
N ALA A 170 21.91 4.58 -12.53
CA ALA A 170 22.41 5.92 -12.85
C ALA A 170 22.49 6.17 -14.37
N PHE A 171 22.94 5.19 -15.15
CA PHE A 171 22.96 5.28 -16.61
C PHE A 171 21.57 5.20 -17.23
N SER A 172 20.62 4.45 -16.63
CA SER A 172 19.22 4.45 -17.05
C SER A 172 18.56 5.83 -16.83
N ILE A 173 18.83 6.49 -15.71
CA ILE A 173 18.37 7.86 -15.44
C ILE A 173 18.97 8.85 -16.44
N ALA A 174 20.29 8.82 -16.66
CA ALA A 174 20.97 9.70 -17.62
C ALA A 174 20.43 9.52 -19.05
N THR A 175 20.17 8.27 -19.43
CA THR A 175 19.58 7.93 -20.74
C THR A 175 18.13 8.42 -20.84
N SER A 176 17.34 8.29 -19.77
CA SER A 176 15.97 8.83 -19.70
C SER A 176 15.96 10.35 -19.83
N ILE A 177 16.90 11.04 -19.16
CA ILE A 177 17.10 12.50 -19.31
C ILE A 177 17.42 12.83 -20.77
N ALA A 178 18.23 12.02 -21.46
CA ALA A 178 18.57 12.23 -22.87
C ALA A 178 17.36 12.14 -23.81
N TYR A 179 16.42 11.24 -23.54
CA TYR A 179 15.18 11.12 -24.32
C TYR A 179 14.14 12.20 -24.00
N LEU A 180 14.07 12.62 -22.74
CA LEU A 180 13.06 13.58 -22.28
C LEU A 180 13.46 15.04 -22.53
N THR A 181 14.76 15.35 -22.54
CA THR A 181 15.24 16.73 -22.57
C THR A 181 15.70 17.10 -23.98
N ARG A 182 15.26 18.28 -24.48
CA ARG A 182 15.71 18.83 -25.77
C ARG A 182 16.98 19.69 -25.67
N THR A 183 17.53 19.87 -24.46
CA THR A 183 18.70 20.73 -24.23
C THR A 183 19.97 19.89 -24.06
N PRO A 184 21.04 20.16 -24.84
CA PRO A 184 22.30 19.40 -24.75
C PRO A 184 22.95 19.43 -23.37
N SER A 185 22.78 20.53 -22.62
CA SER A 185 23.34 20.70 -21.28
C SER A 185 22.77 19.72 -20.25
N GLY A 186 21.46 19.45 -20.28
CA GLY A 186 20.82 18.50 -19.36
C GLY A 186 21.31 17.06 -19.60
N ILE A 187 21.54 16.70 -20.86
CA ILE A 187 22.07 15.39 -21.25
C ILE A 187 23.50 15.21 -20.72
N ILE A 188 24.37 16.19 -20.95
CA ILE A 188 25.77 16.16 -20.51
C ILE A 188 25.85 16.03 -18.99
N LEU A 189 25.08 16.85 -18.24
CA LEU A 189 25.07 16.80 -16.79
C LEU A 189 24.56 15.46 -16.24
N GLY A 190 23.53 14.87 -16.87
CA GLY A 190 23.02 13.54 -16.51
C GLY A 190 24.08 12.45 -16.65
N PHE A 191 24.82 12.43 -17.76
CA PHE A 191 25.89 11.45 -17.98
C PHE A 191 27.11 11.70 -17.09
N VAL A 192 27.47 12.96 -16.82
CA VAL A 192 28.53 13.29 -15.84
C VAL A 192 28.17 12.72 -14.46
N LEU A 193 26.93 12.92 -14.02
CA LEU A 193 26.46 12.35 -12.75
C LEU A 193 26.51 10.83 -12.75
N ALA A 194 26.09 10.17 -13.84
CA ALA A 194 26.13 8.72 -13.95
C ALA A 194 27.57 8.17 -13.89
N ILE A 195 28.53 8.86 -14.50
CA ILE A 195 29.95 8.53 -14.43
C ILE A 195 30.49 8.69 -13.00
N ILE A 196 30.13 9.77 -12.29
CA ILE A 196 30.54 9.96 -10.88
C ILE A 196 29.99 8.83 -10.00
N VAL A 197 28.72 8.45 -10.18
CA VAL A 197 28.11 7.34 -9.44
C VAL A 197 28.84 6.03 -9.74
N ALA A 198 29.12 5.75 -11.02
CA ALA A 198 29.89 4.58 -11.45
C ALA A 198 31.30 4.55 -10.85
N GLN A 199 32.03 5.66 -10.92
CA GLN A 199 33.37 5.79 -10.36
C GLN A 199 33.37 5.55 -8.85
N SER A 200 32.39 6.09 -8.13
CA SER A 200 32.27 5.89 -6.69
C SER A 200 32.15 4.41 -6.27
N ARG A 201 31.66 3.53 -7.17
CA ARG A 201 31.55 2.08 -6.91
C ARG A 201 32.86 1.33 -7.08
N VAL A 202 33.74 1.84 -7.96
CA VAL A 202 35.10 1.36 -8.16
C VAL A 202 35.98 1.82 -7.00
N ASP A 203 35.89 3.10 -6.62
CA ASP A 203 36.69 3.71 -5.55
C ASP A 203 36.39 3.09 -4.18
N SER A 204 35.13 2.71 -3.91
CA SER A 204 34.75 1.99 -2.70
C SER A 204 35.19 0.52 -2.68
N LYS A 205 35.91 0.04 -3.71
CA LYS A 205 36.31 -1.37 -3.91
C LYS A 205 35.14 -2.36 -3.84
N THR A 206 33.92 -1.88 -4.10
CA THR A 206 32.70 -2.70 -4.07
C THR A 206 32.45 -3.41 -5.39
N HIS A 207 32.93 -2.85 -6.51
CA HIS A 207 32.79 -3.41 -7.85
C HIS A 207 34.07 -3.20 -8.66
N SER A 208 34.34 -4.10 -9.58
CA SER A 208 35.38 -3.91 -10.60
C SER A 208 34.94 -2.92 -11.68
N ILE A 209 35.91 -2.34 -12.40
CA ILE A 209 35.66 -1.48 -13.56
C ILE A 209 34.75 -2.17 -14.57
N PHE A 210 34.95 -3.47 -14.79
CA PHE A 210 34.16 -4.27 -15.73
C PHE A 210 32.69 -4.43 -15.29
N GLU A 211 32.43 -4.69 -14.00
CA GLU A 211 31.06 -4.80 -13.45
C GLU A 211 30.29 -3.47 -13.51
N VAL A 212 31.01 -2.36 -13.34
CA VAL A 212 30.48 -1.00 -13.44
C VAL A 212 30.12 -0.65 -14.89
N ILE A 213 31.00 -0.95 -15.84
CA ILE A 213 30.75 -0.76 -17.28
C ILE A 213 29.57 -1.60 -17.74
N LEU A 214 29.52 -2.89 -17.38
CA LEU A 214 28.40 -3.76 -17.72
C LEU A 214 27.07 -3.28 -17.12
N GLY A 215 27.10 -2.79 -15.88
CA GLY A 215 25.93 -2.17 -15.26
C GLY A 215 25.46 -0.96 -16.05
N GLY A 216 26.36 -0.02 -16.36
CA GLY A 216 26.04 1.17 -17.13
C GLY A 216 25.45 0.86 -18.52
N LEU A 217 26.08 -0.06 -19.27
CA LEU A 217 25.61 -0.50 -20.58
C LEU A 217 24.22 -1.14 -20.50
N LEU A 218 24.00 -2.02 -19.51
CA LEU A 218 22.70 -2.65 -19.32
C LEU A 218 21.60 -1.63 -19.03
N GLY A 219 21.87 -0.67 -18.13
CA GLY A 219 20.94 0.40 -17.80
C GLY A 219 20.56 1.25 -19.02
N SER A 220 21.56 1.68 -19.80
CA SER A 220 21.33 2.48 -21.01
C SER A 220 20.62 1.70 -22.12
N LEU A 221 21.03 0.46 -22.40
CA LEU A 221 20.45 -0.33 -23.51
C LEU A 221 18.99 -0.71 -23.26
N ILE A 222 18.65 -1.12 -22.04
CA ILE A 222 17.25 -1.43 -21.67
C ILE A 222 16.40 -0.17 -21.77
N THR A 223 16.92 0.96 -21.31
CA THR A 223 16.23 2.26 -21.38
C THR A 223 15.98 2.67 -22.84
N ILE A 224 17.01 2.59 -23.70
CA ILE A 224 16.89 2.87 -25.15
C ILE A 224 15.84 1.95 -25.80
N LEU A 225 15.90 0.65 -25.53
CA LEU A 225 14.98 -0.33 -26.10
C LEU A 225 13.52 -0.04 -25.70
N ILE A 226 13.27 0.24 -24.43
CA ILE A 226 11.91 0.55 -23.94
C ILE A 226 11.40 1.86 -24.55
N PHE A 227 12.24 2.90 -24.63
CA PHE A 227 11.85 4.14 -25.31
C PHE A 227 11.59 3.92 -26.81
N GLN A 228 12.36 3.09 -27.51
CA GLN A 228 12.14 2.77 -28.94
C GLN A 228 10.89 1.92 -29.20
N LEU A 229 10.46 1.10 -28.23
CA LEU A 229 9.25 0.28 -28.37
C LEU A 229 7.97 1.07 -28.05
N LEU A 230 8.09 2.14 -27.26
CA LEU A 230 6.95 2.93 -26.77
C LEU A 230 6.77 4.27 -27.49
N LEU A 231 7.77 4.76 -28.24
CA LEU A 231 7.76 5.98 -29.07
C LEU A 231 7.93 5.64 -30.54
#